data_AF-A0A2I0VJ57-F1
#
_entry.id   AF-A0A2I0VJ57-F1
#
_cell.length_a   1.000
_cell.length_b   1.000
_cell.length_c   1.000
_cell.angle_alpha   90.00
_cell.angle_beta   90.00
_cell.angle_gamma   90.00
#
_symmetry.space_group_name_H-M   'P 1'
#
loop_
_entity.id
_entity.type
_entity.pdbx_description
1 polymer ?
#
loop_
_entity_poly.entity_id
_entity_poly.type
_entity_poly.pdbx_seq_one_letter_code
_entity_poly.pdbx_strand_id
1 'polypeptide(L)'
;MVELSRTCADVDFLLVMGDESDATRELCLREKIEKVPHFSFYKTMEKIHEEEGIGPDELVGDVLYYGDSHSAVVQLHSREEVEKLIGEQKGYGKLIVLDVGLKHCGPCVKVYPTVVKLSRSMAGSVVFARMNGDENDSCMGFLKDMGVVEVPTFLFVKDGEICGRYVGSGKGELIGEILKYQGVRVT
;
A
#
# COMPACT_ATOMS: atom_id res chain seq x y z
N MET A 1 -8.70 -3.33 -18.03
CA MET A 1 -9.97 -2.85 -17.42
C MET A 1 -11.03 -3.94 -17.31
N VAL A 2 -11.39 -4.65 -18.39
CA VAL A 2 -12.46 -5.67 -18.37
C VAL A 2 -12.25 -6.78 -17.33
N GLU A 3 -11.00 -7.20 -17.11
CA GLU A 3 -10.69 -8.20 -16.07
C GLU A 3 -10.85 -7.61 -14.66
N LEU A 4 -10.29 -6.41 -14.43
CA LEU A 4 -10.42 -5.68 -13.15
C LEU A 4 -11.87 -5.43 -12.75
N SER A 5 -12.71 -5.01 -13.70
CA SER A 5 -14.14 -4.79 -13.46
C SER A 5 -14.90 -6.08 -13.15
N ARG A 6 -14.33 -7.26 -13.45
CA ARG A 6 -14.91 -8.55 -13.11
C ARG A 6 -14.40 -9.10 -11.78
N THR A 7 -13.20 -8.70 -11.36
CA THR A 7 -12.56 -9.20 -10.13
C THR A 7 -12.77 -8.29 -8.93
N CYS A 8 -13.07 -7.01 -9.14
CA CYS A 8 -13.31 -6.02 -8.08
C CYS A 8 -14.80 -5.67 -8.03
N ALA A 9 -15.58 -6.39 -7.22
CA ALA A 9 -17.04 -6.25 -7.16
C ALA A 9 -17.53 -5.02 -6.39
N ASP A 10 -16.64 -4.34 -5.68
CA ASP A 10 -16.88 -3.18 -4.83
C ASP A 10 -16.41 -1.86 -5.46
N VAL A 11 -15.96 -1.91 -6.72
CA VAL A 11 -15.48 -0.75 -7.48
C VAL A 11 -16.26 -0.64 -8.78
N ASP A 12 -16.87 0.52 -9.00
CA ASP A 12 -17.49 0.86 -10.28
C ASP A 12 -16.43 1.42 -11.25
N PHE A 13 -16.21 0.74 -12.37
CA PHE A 13 -15.29 1.21 -13.41
C PHE A 13 -16.05 2.03 -14.44
N LEU A 14 -15.76 3.33 -14.50
CA LEU A 14 -16.31 4.24 -15.50
C LEU A 14 -15.25 4.53 -16.57
N LEU A 15 -15.54 4.15 -17.82
CA LEU A 15 -14.75 4.57 -18.97
C LEU A 15 -15.33 5.88 -19.51
N VAL A 16 -14.50 6.91 -19.59
CA VAL A 16 -14.86 8.19 -20.19
C VAL A 16 -13.99 8.42 -21.42
N MET A 17 -14.63 8.58 -22.58
CA MET A 17 -13.96 9.02 -23.80
C MET A 17 -13.87 10.55 -23.77
N GLY A 18 -12.69 11.08 -23.45
CA GLY A 18 -12.50 12.52 -23.17
C GLY A 18 -12.89 13.44 -24.33
N ASP A 19 -12.85 12.95 -25.56
CA ASP A 19 -13.13 13.69 -26.78
C ASP A 19 -14.49 13.34 -27.43
N GLU A 20 -15.34 12.57 -26.77
CA GLU A 20 -16.62 12.12 -27.35
C GLU A 20 -17.67 13.25 -27.42
N SER A 21 -17.69 14.16 -26.45
CA SER A 21 -18.67 15.24 -26.35
C SER A 21 -18.06 16.51 -25.75
N ASP A 22 -18.75 17.64 -25.86
CA ASP A 22 -18.32 18.88 -25.19
C ASP A 22 -18.30 18.72 -23.67
N ALA A 23 -19.26 17.98 -23.11
CA ALA A 23 -19.30 17.69 -21.67
C ALA A 23 -18.09 16.87 -21.20
N THR A 24 -17.64 15.89 -21.97
CA THR A 24 -16.45 15.09 -21.62
C THR A 24 -15.16 15.87 -21.82
N ARG A 25 -15.10 16.79 -22.80
CA ARG A 25 -13.96 17.71 -22.97
C ARG A 25 -13.87 18.69 -21.82
N GLU A 26 -15.00 19.28 -21.40
CA GLU A 26 -15.08 20.15 -20.23
C GLU A 26 -14.68 19.42 -18.95
N LEU A 27 -15.09 18.15 -18.80
CA LEU A 27 -14.65 17.30 -17.69
C LEU A 27 -13.12 17.15 -17.68
N CYS A 28 -12.49 16.79 -18.82
CA CYS A 28 -11.03 16.68 -18.91
C CYS A 28 -10.32 18.00 -18.56
N LEU A 29 -10.85 19.14 -19.03
CA LEU A 29 -10.31 20.46 -18.71
C LEU A 29 -10.44 20.80 -17.22
N ARG A 30 -11.59 20.54 -16.61
CA ARG A 30 -11.85 20.78 -15.19
C ARG A 30 -10.93 19.95 -14.31
N GLU A 31 -10.75 18.69 -14.66
CA GLU A 31 -9.88 17.75 -13.95
C GLU A 31 -8.38 17.92 -14.32
N LYS A 32 -8.04 18.85 -15.22
CA LYS A 32 -6.68 19.12 -15.71
C LYS A 32 -5.97 17.88 -16.29
N ILE A 33 -6.72 17.05 -17.01
CA ILE A 33 -6.20 15.85 -17.65
C ILE A 33 -5.43 16.27 -18.91
N GLU A 34 -4.11 16.20 -18.87
CA GLU A 34 -3.23 16.56 -20.00
C GLU A 34 -2.69 15.34 -20.76
N LYS A 35 -2.67 14.17 -20.11
CA LYS A 35 -2.14 12.93 -20.67
C LYS A 35 -3.17 11.81 -20.61
N VAL A 36 -3.16 10.94 -21.62
CA VAL A 36 -3.99 9.73 -21.65
C VAL A 36 -3.12 8.48 -21.85
N PRO A 37 -3.52 7.31 -21.30
CA PRO A 37 -4.68 7.10 -20.41
C PRO A 37 -4.49 7.78 -19.04
N HIS A 38 -5.57 8.32 -18.48
CA HIS A 38 -5.61 8.94 -17.15
C HIS A 38 -6.64 8.19 -16.31
N PHE A 39 -6.26 7.87 -15.07
CA PHE A 39 -7.13 7.19 -14.12
C PHE A 39 -7.32 8.07 -12.91
N SER A 40 -8.57 8.40 -12.60
CA SER A 40 -8.93 9.07 -11.35
C SER A 40 -9.71 8.10 -10.48
N PHE A 41 -9.34 8.02 -9.21
CA PHE A 41 -9.98 7.18 -8.21
C PHE A 41 -10.82 8.07 -7.30
N TYR A 42 -12.04 7.61 -6.98
CA TYR A 42 -12.97 8.34 -6.13
C TYR A 42 -13.51 7.44 -5.03
N LYS A 43 -13.68 7.99 -3.82
CA LYS A 43 -14.36 7.33 -2.70
C LYS A 43 -15.21 8.37 -1.98
N THR A 44 -16.48 8.05 -1.74
CA THR A 44 -17.44 9.00 -1.15
C THR A 44 -17.48 10.34 -1.91
N MET A 45 -17.41 10.27 -3.25
CA MET A 45 -17.38 11.43 -4.16
C MET A 45 -16.16 12.35 -4.07
N GLU A 46 -15.15 12.01 -3.26
CA GLU A 46 -13.88 12.74 -3.21
C GLU A 46 -12.83 12.03 -4.06
N LYS A 47 -12.03 12.78 -4.82
CA LYS A 47 -10.90 12.22 -5.57
C LYS A 47 -9.79 11.88 -4.57
N ILE A 48 -9.42 10.62 -4.51
CA ILE A 48 -8.45 10.09 -3.54
C ILE A 48 -7.09 9.82 -4.15
N HIS A 49 -7.04 9.61 -5.48
CA HIS A 49 -5.82 9.30 -6.21
C HIS A 49 -6.01 9.52 -7.71
N GLU A 50 -4.93 9.79 -8.42
CA GLU A 50 -4.90 9.86 -9.88
C GLU A 50 -3.55 9.37 -10.40
N GLU A 51 -3.57 8.75 -11.58
CA GLU A 51 -2.40 8.24 -12.27
C GLU A 51 -2.49 8.56 -13.76
N GLU A 52 -1.38 9.02 -14.33
CA GLU A 52 -1.30 9.44 -15.72
C GLU A 52 -0.30 8.59 -16.51
N GLY A 53 -0.70 8.15 -17.70
CA GLY A 53 0.19 7.44 -18.62
C GLY A 53 0.50 6.00 -18.21
N ILE A 54 -0.23 5.43 -17.26
CA ILE A 54 -0.02 4.05 -16.79
C ILE A 54 -0.75 3.02 -17.66
N GLY A 55 -0.14 1.85 -17.82
CA GLY A 55 -0.72 0.72 -18.54
C GLY A 55 -1.68 -0.12 -17.69
N PRO A 56 -2.45 -1.04 -18.31
CA PRO A 56 -3.41 -1.89 -17.59
C PRO A 56 -2.81 -2.71 -16.44
N ASP A 57 -1.58 -3.20 -16.58
CA ASP A 57 -0.90 -4.03 -15.56
C ASP A 57 -0.47 -3.23 -14.33
N GLU A 58 -0.16 -1.94 -14.54
CA GLU A 58 0.21 -1.02 -13.47
C GLU A 58 -1.04 -0.63 -12.66
N LEU A 59 -2.12 -0.30 -13.37
CA LEU A 59 -3.45 0.02 -12.85
C LEU A 59 -4.02 -1.07 -11.93
N VAL A 60 -3.80 -2.35 -12.25
CA VAL A 60 -4.25 -3.47 -11.38
C VAL A 60 -3.73 -3.29 -9.95
N GLY A 61 -2.52 -2.76 -9.78
CA GLY A 61 -1.96 -2.48 -8.46
C GLY A 61 -2.71 -1.42 -7.67
N ASP A 62 -3.00 -0.32 -8.34
CA ASP A 62 -3.50 0.89 -7.69
C ASP A 62 -5.00 0.79 -7.42
N VAL A 63 -5.73 0.03 -8.25
CA VAL A 63 -7.12 -0.36 -7.99
C VAL A 63 -7.25 -1.23 -6.73
N LEU A 64 -6.31 -2.16 -6.49
CA LEU A 64 -6.32 -3.04 -5.32
C LEU A 64 -6.15 -2.27 -3.99
N TYR A 65 -5.68 -1.02 -4.03
CA TYR A 65 -5.58 -0.15 -2.85
C TYR A 65 -6.95 0.14 -2.21
N TYR A 66 -8.01 0.28 -3.03
CA TYR A 66 -9.28 0.85 -2.55
C TYR A 66 -10.37 -0.17 -2.22
N GLY A 67 -10.20 -1.44 -2.58
CA GLY A 67 -11.28 -2.43 -2.48
C GLY A 67 -10.89 -3.88 -2.19
N ASP A 68 -9.61 -4.18 -1.99
CA ASP A 68 -9.25 -5.58 -1.81
C ASP A 68 -9.50 -6.07 -0.37
N SER A 69 -10.70 -6.63 -0.16
CA SER A 69 -11.05 -7.46 1.01
C SER A 69 -10.19 -8.74 1.11
N HIS A 70 -9.26 -8.96 0.16
CA HIS A 70 -8.32 -10.07 0.07
C HIS A 70 -6.85 -9.63 0.04
N SER A 71 -6.53 -8.43 0.56
CA SER A 71 -5.14 -8.06 0.79
C SER A 71 -4.48 -9.06 1.75
N ALA A 72 -3.41 -9.73 1.31
CA ALA A 72 -2.59 -10.57 2.20
C ALA A 72 -1.80 -9.75 3.25
N VAL A 73 -2.03 -8.44 3.31
CA VAL A 73 -1.48 -7.53 4.32
C VAL A 73 -2.39 -7.52 5.54
N VAL A 74 -1.87 -8.01 6.67
CA VAL A 74 -2.56 -8.00 7.97
C VAL A 74 -2.78 -6.57 8.43
N GLN A 75 -4.03 -6.18 8.68
CA GLN A 75 -4.35 -4.86 9.26
C GLN A 75 -4.23 -4.95 10.78
N LEU A 76 -3.46 -4.05 11.38
CA LEU A 76 -3.20 -3.99 12.81
C LEU A 76 -3.71 -2.66 13.37
N HIS A 77 -4.55 -2.74 14.39
CA HIS A 77 -5.29 -1.62 14.96
C HIS A 77 -4.83 -1.26 16.38
N SER A 78 -3.82 -1.97 16.90
CA SER A 78 -3.27 -1.70 18.23
C SER A 78 -1.86 -2.25 18.38
N ARG A 79 -1.13 -1.75 19.39
CA ARG A 79 0.16 -2.32 19.82
C ARG A 79 0.02 -3.81 20.10
N GLU A 80 -1.02 -4.20 20.81
CA GLU A 80 -1.25 -5.57 21.26
C GLU A 80 -1.38 -6.52 20.06
N GLU A 81 -2.00 -6.07 18.96
CA GLU A 81 -2.06 -6.84 17.72
C GLU A 81 -0.69 -6.97 17.04
N VAL A 82 0.14 -5.93 17.06
CA VAL A 82 1.53 -6.00 16.56
C VAL A 82 2.33 -7.02 17.36
N GLU A 83 2.29 -6.94 18.69
CA GLU A 83 3.01 -7.86 19.59
C GLU A 83 2.53 -9.31 19.41
N LYS A 84 1.22 -9.49 19.28
CA LYS A 84 0.62 -10.81 19.00
C LYS A 84 1.12 -11.37 17.68
N LEU A 85 1.10 -10.59 16.59
CA LEU A 85 1.60 -11.04 15.28
C LEU A 85 3.08 -11.45 15.35
N ILE A 86 3.90 -10.63 16.00
CA ILE A 86 5.33 -10.91 16.20
C ILE A 86 5.52 -12.21 16.98
N GLY A 87 4.73 -12.41 18.05
CA GLY A 87 4.76 -13.63 18.86
C GLY A 87 4.33 -14.88 18.08
N GLU A 88 3.27 -14.78 17.28
CA GLU A 88 2.74 -15.89 16.48
C GLU A 88 3.69 -16.33 15.36
N GLN A 89 4.47 -15.41 14.78
CA GLN A 89 5.44 -15.74 13.73
C GLN A 89 6.83 -16.12 14.27
N LYS A 90 7.06 -15.99 15.58
CA LYS A 90 8.35 -16.31 16.20
C LYS A 90 8.70 -17.79 16.00
N GLY A 91 9.90 -18.07 15.50
CA GLY A 91 10.39 -19.42 15.26
C GLY A 91 9.95 -20.06 13.93
N TYR A 92 9.07 -19.41 13.16
CA TYR A 92 8.74 -19.83 11.79
C TYR A 92 9.76 -19.33 10.75
N GLY A 93 10.71 -18.48 11.16
CA GLY A 93 11.78 -17.95 10.29
C GLY A 93 11.33 -16.98 9.20
N LYS A 94 10.03 -16.64 9.14
CA LYS A 94 9.49 -15.64 8.20
C LYS A 94 9.88 -14.24 8.65
N LEU A 95 10.18 -13.38 7.66
CA LEU A 95 10.36 -11.95 7.90
C LEU A 95 8.97 -11.30 8.02
N ILE A 96 8.76 -10.47 9.03
CA ILE A 96 7.62 -9.55 9.06
C ILE A 96 8.08 -8.19 8.53
N VAL A 97 7.30 -7.64 7.61
CA VAL A 97 7.42 -6.26 7.13
C VAL A 97 6.21 -5.50 7.66
N LEU A 98 6.43 -4.65 8.65
CA LEU A 98 5.40 -3.80 9.25
C LEU A 98 5.45 -2.39 8.64
N ASP A 99 4.46 -2.07 7.83
CA ASP A 99 4.22 -0.76 7.23
C ASP A 99 3.48 0.15 8.23
N VAL A 100 4.19 1.14 8.77
CA VAL A 100 3.63 2.14 9.69
C VAL A 100 3.36 3.42 8.91
N GLY A 101 2.07 3.72 8.70
CA GLY A 101 1.59 4.88 7.96
C GLY A 101 0.67 5.77 8.81
N LEU A 102 0.05 6.76 8.16
CA LEU A 102 -1.04 7.57 8.71
C LEU A 102 -2.22 7.58 7.73
N LYS A 103 -3.44 7.81 8.22
CA LYS A 103 -4.66 7.75 7.40
C LYS A 103 -4.65 8.72 6.21
N HIS A 104 -4.08 9.92 6.40
CA HIS A 104 -4.05 10.97 5.38
C HIS A 104 -2.61 11.33 4.98
N CYS A 105 -1.87 10.34 4.49
CA CYS A 105 -0.48 10.49 4.10
C CYS A 105 -0.28 10.09 2.63
N GLY A 106 -0.07 11.08 1.75
CA GLY A 106 0.14 10.85 0.31
C GLY A 106 1.24 9.85 -0.03
N PRO A 107 2.46 9.96 0.54
CA PRO A 107 3.52 8.96 0.34
C PRO A 107 3.15 7.55 0.81
N CYS A 108 2.37 7.44 1.90
CA CYS A 108 1.88 6.17 2.44
C CYS A 108 0.84 5.51 1.53
N VAL A 109 0.05 6.33 0.83
CA VAL A 109 -0.89 5.89 -0.22
C VAL A 109 -0.11 5.34 -1.40
N LYS A 110 0.90 6.09 -1.89
CA LYS A 110 1.66 5.74 -3.10
C LYS A 110 2.43 4.43 -3.00
N VAL A 111 2.99 4.09 -1.84
CA VAL A 111 3.80 2.87 -1.68
C VAL A 111 2.94 1.62 -1.45
N TYR A 112 1.73 1.76 -0.90
CA TYR A 112 0.92 0.61 -0.47
C TYR A 112 0.53 -0.36 -1.61
N PRO A 113 0.22 0.07 -2.84
CA PRO A 113 0.02 -0.85 -3.97
C PRO A 113 1.23 -1.78 -4.19
N THR A 114 2.44 -1.27 -3.99
CA THR A 114 3.66 -2.08 -4.02
C THR A 114 3.66 -3.11 -2.89
N VAL A 115 3.30 -2.71 -1.66
CA VAL A 115 3.20 -3.60 -0.50
C VAL A 115 2.21 -4.75 -0.75
N VAL A 116 1.03 -4.44 -1.32
CA VAL A 116 0.00 -5.45 -1.67
C VAL A 116 0.50 -6.42 -2.75
N LYS A 117 1.20 -5.92 -3.78
CA LYS A 117 1.82 -6.80 -4.81
C LYS A 117 2.87 -7.72 -4.18
N LEU A 118 3.73 -7.17 -3.32
CA LEU A 118 4.79 -7.93 -2.66
C LEU A 118 4.22 -8.99 -1.71
N SER A 119 3.17 -8.66 -0.94
CA SER A 119 2.54 -9.61 -0.01
C SER A 119 2.01 -10.86 -0.70
N ARG A 120 1.45 -10.71 -1.90
CA ARG A 120 1.03 -11.83 -2.74
C ARG A 120 2.22 -12.64 -3.25
N SER A 121 3.23 -11.97 -3.80
CA SER A 121 4.40 -12.64 -4.40
C SER A 121 5.32 -13.34 -3.39
N MET A 122 5.32 -12.89 -2.13
CA MET A 122 6.25 -13.34 -1.10
C MET A 122 5.58 -14.10 0.06
N ALA A 123 4.28 -14.44 -0.06
CA ALA A 123 3.45 -15.04 1.01
C ALA A 123 4.06 -16.28 1.70
N GLY A 124 4.92 -17.03 1.00
CA GLY A 124 5.63 -18.19 1.56
C GLY A 124 6.75 -17.83 2.54
N SER A 125 7.32 -16.62 2.43
CA SER A 125 8.58 -16.23 3.08
C SER A 125 8.52 -14.92 3.89
N VAL A 126 7.52 -14.08 3.62
CA VAL A 126 7.34 -12.77 4.26
C VAL A 126 5.89 -12.61 4.67
N VAL A 127 5.68 -12.07 5.87
CA VAL A 127 4.39 -11.61 6.36
C VAL A 127 4.35 -10.09 6.26
N PHE A 128 3.38 -9.55 5.55
CA PHE A 128 3.18 -8.10 5.47
C PHE A 128 2.07 -7.70 6.41
N ALA A 129 2.30 -6.62 7.16
CA ALA A 129 1.30 -6.04 8.04
C ALA A 129 1.34 -4.52 7.92
N ARG A 130 0.22 -3.87 8.22
CA ARG A 130 0.10 -2.41 8.20
C ARG A 130 -0.63 -1.91 9.44
N MET A 131 -0.15 -0.78 9.97
CA MET A 131 -0.80 -0.02 11.04
C MET A 131 -0.90 1.45 10.65
N ASN A 132 -2.05 2.08 10.95
CA ASN A 132 -2.18 3.52 10.91
C ASN A 132 -1.86 4.11 12.29
N GLY A 133 -0.80 4.91 12.37
CA GLY A 133 -0.28 5.45 13.62
C GLY A 133 -1.16 6.48 14.31
N ASP A 134 -2.01 7.16 13.55
CA ASP A 134 -3.00 8.16 14.01
C ASP A 134 -4.39 7.55 14.25
N GLU A 135 -4.50 6.22 14.30
CA GLU A 135 -5.80 5.58 14.42
C GLU A 135 -6.42 5.72 15.82
N ASN A 136 -5.62 5.50 16.86
CA ASN A 136 -6.02 5.54 18.26
C ASN A 136 -4.79 5.67 19.19
N ASP A 137 -5.03 5.81 20.49
CA ASP A 137 -3.97 6.00 21.50
C ASP A 137 -2.96 4.84 21.56
N SER A 138 -3.39 3.60 21.33
CA SER A 138 -2.50 2.43 21.32
C SER A 138 -1.52 2.51 20.14
N CYS A 139 -2.01 2.83 18.94
CA CYS A 139 -1.18 3.06 17.75
C CYS A 139 -0.20 4.24 17.96
N MET A 140 -0.68 5.37 18.50
CA MET A 140 0.18 6.52 18.77
C MET A 140 1.27 6.19 19.79
N GLY A 141 0.95 5.40 20.83
CA GLY A 141 1.93 4.89 21.77
C GLY A 141 2.96 3.99 21.10
N PHE A 142 2.54 3.12 20.19
CA PHE A 142 3.45 2.26 19.43
C PHE A 142 4.45 3.08 18.59
N LEU A 143 4.00 4.11 17.88
CA LEU A 143 4.88 4.99 17.10
C LEU A 143 5.98 5.63 17.96
N LYS A 144 5.61 6.12 19.15
CA LYS A 144 6.55 6.74 20.10
C LYS A 144 7.62 5.75 20.56
N ASP A 145 7.20 4.55 20.98
CA ASP A 145 8.11 3.53 21.48
C ASP A 145 9.06 3.02 20.40
N MET A 146 8.58 2.91 19.16
CA MET A 146 9.38 2.50 18.02
C MET A 146 10.19 3.65 17.39
N GLY A 147 10.11 4.86 17.95
CA GLY A 147 10.79 6.04 17.43
C GLY A 147 10.46 6.31 15.95
N VAL A 148 9.19 6.15 15.57
CA VAL A 148 8.68 6.46 14.23
C VAL A 148 8.34 7.95 14.20
N VAL A 149 9.18 8.74 13.54
CA VAL A 149 9.05 10.19 13.41
C VAL A 149 8.53 10.63 12.04
N GLU A 150 8.74 9.79 11.03
CA GLU A 150 8.37 10.03 9.63
C GLU A 150 7.61 8.82 9.10
N VAL A 151 6.68 9.05 8.17
CA VAL A 151 5.89 7.99 7.55
C VAL A 151 5.93 8.10 6.01
N PRO A 152 5.84 6.98 5.28
CA PRO A 152 5.77 5.61 5.80
C PRO A 152 7.13 5.14 6.36
N THR A 153 7.08 4.44 7.48
CA THR A 153 8.23 3.72 8.04
C THR A 153 7.93 2.23 8.02
N PHE A 154 8.84 1.45 7.45
CA PHE A 154 8.81 0.00 7.44
C PHE A 154 9.73 -0.54 8.53
N LEU A 155 9.19 -1.34 9.44
CA LEU A 155 9.95 -2.07 10.44
C LEU A 155 10.10 -3.53 10.00
N PHE A 156 11.32 -4.05 10.04
CA PHE A 156 11.64 -5.42 9.66
C PHE A 156 11.83 -6.25 10.92
N VAL A 157 10.99 -7.25 11.13
CA VAL A 157 11.02 -8.11 12.32
C VAL A 157 11.32 -9.54 11.92
N LYS A 158 12.29 -10.17 12.60
CA LYS A 158 12.63 -11.58 12.40
C LYS A 158 12.88 -12.23 13.75
N ASP A 159 12.32 -13.43 13.94
CA ASP A 159 12.45 -14.20 15.18
C ASP A 159 12.09 -13.44 16.47
N GLY A 160 11.13 -12.52 16.35
CA GLY A 160 10.64 -11.72 17.47
C GLY A 160 11.38 -10.40 17.69
N GLU A 161 12.40 -10.09 16.90
CA GLU A 161 13.25 -8.91 17.09
C GLU A 161 13.23 -8.00 15.85
N ILE A 162 13.22 -6.68 16.08
CA ILE A 162 13.40 -5.71 15.02
C ILE A 162 14.84 -5.79 14.53
N CYS A 163 15.01 -6.24 13.29
CA CYS A 163 16.32 -6.40 12.66
C CYS A 163 16.68 -5.22 11.73
N GLY A 164 15.71 -4.35 11.42
CA GLY A 164 15.95 -3.21 10.54
C GLY A 164 14.78 -2.24 10.42
N ARG A 165 15.06 -1.12 9.74
CA ARG A 165 14.02 -0.16 9.32
C ARG A 165 14.33 0.46 7.97
N TYR A 166 13.28 0.88 7.27
CA TYR A 166 13.36 1.73 6.09
C TYR A 166 12.34 2.88 6.22
N VAL A 167 12.72 4.10 5.88
CA VAL A 167 11.86 5.28 5.92
C VAL A 167 11.76 5.83 4.51
N GLY A 168 10.54 5.93 3.98
CA GLY A 168 10.29 6.43 2.62
C GLY A 168 9.34 5.56 1.81
N SER A 169 9.00 6.03 0.62
CA SER A 169 8.00 5.42 -0.28
C SER A 169 8.59 4.88 -1.59
N GLY A 170 9.92 4.77 -1.68
CA GLY A 170 10.61 4.28 -2.86
C GLY A 170 10.42 2.78 -3.06
N LYS A 171 9.82 2.39 -4.18
CA LYS A 171 9.52 0.98 -4.50
C LYS A 171 10.79 0.12 -4.58
N GLY A 172 11.82 0.60 -5.28
CA GLY A 172 13.06 -0.15 -5.47
C GLY A 172 13.84 -0.33 -4.18
N GLU A 173 13.90 0.74 -3.38
CA GLU A 173 14.56 0.79 -2.08
C GLU A 173 13.87 -0.14 -1.08
N LEU A 174 12.54 -0.12 -1.02
CA LEU A 174 11.76 -1.02 -0.17
C LEU A 174 12.03 -2.49 -0.52
N ILE A 175 12.02 -2.85 -1.81
CA ILE A 175 12.32 -4.22 -2.26
C ILE A 175 13.75 -4.61 -1.87
N GLY A 176 14.72 -3.71 -2.08
CA GLY A 176 16.12 -3.94 -1.72
C GLY A 176 16.30 -4.23 -0.23
N GLU A 177 15.67 -3.45 0.64
CA GLU A 177 15.73 -3.67 2.09
C GLU A 177 15.03 -4.98 2.51
N ILE A 178 13.88 -5.33 1.91
CA ILE A 178 13.22 -6.62 2.17
C ILE A 178 14.16 -7.77 1.83
N LEU A 179 14.75 -7.78 0.63
CA LEU A 179 15.66 -8.84 0.18
C LEU A 179 16.88 -8.98 1.08
N LYS A 180 17.47 -7.85 1.49
CA LYS A 180 18.57 -7.78 2.45
C LYS A 180 18.21 -8.45 3.78
N TYR A 181 17.04 -8.14 4.37
CA TYR A 181 16.63 -8.72 5.65
C TYR A 181 16.07 -10.15 5.56
N GLN A 182 15.66 -10.59 4.36
CA GLN A 182 15.42 -12.01 4.11
C GLN A 182 16.72 -12.85 4.09
N GLY A 183 17.89 -12.21 3.95
CA GLY A 183 19.17 -12.88 3.83
C GLY A 183 19.54 -13.23 2.39
N VAL A 184 18.85 -12.65 1.40
CA VAL A 184 19.25 -12.74 -0.01
C VAL A 184 20.43 -11.81 -0.23
N ARG A 185 21.57 -12.35 -0.68
CA ARG A 185 22.74 -11.53 -1.02
C ARG A 185 22.44 -10.77 -2.31
N VAL A 186 22.22 -9.47 -2.21
CA VAL A 186 22.16 -8.56 -3.35
C VAL A 186 23.61 -8.19 -3.70
N THR A 187 24.18 -8.84 -4.72
CA THR A 187 25.50 -8.52 -5.29
C THR A 187 25.35 -7.65 -6.52
#